data_AF-A0A432RZN3-F1
#
_entry.id   AF-A0A432RZN3-F1
#
_cell.length_a   1.000
_cell.length_b   1.000
_cell.length_c   1.000
_cell.angle_alpha   90.00
_cell.angle_beta   90.00
_cell.angle_gamma   90.00
#
_symmetry.space_group_name_H-M   'P 1'
#
loop_
_entity.id
_entity.type
_entity.pdbx_description
1 polymer ?
#
loop_
_entity_poly.entity_id
_entity_poly.type
_entity_poly.pdbx_seq_one_letter_code
_entity_poly.pdbx_strand_id
1 'polypeptide(L)'
;MSNQATENDKNKDLNIEALTSDIAYRIVDKINKQSDKTKLRNLIDKSLGVLANNGVYAYYVYIISQKSNEATTLFLDEMKDIFNIIGNYDTSNRENYFQHISQDLHKLLFLKQLLEKTLIYARYHAKALGD
;
A
#
# COMPACT_ATOMS: atom_id res chain seq x y z
N MET A 1 2.42 17.11 42.69
CA MET A 1 1.44 16.07 42.32
C MET A 1 1.49 15.93 40.81
N SER A 2 1.89 14.74 40.38
CA SER A 2 2.34 14.42 39.02
C SER A 2 1.17 14.28 38.05
N ASN A 3 1.32 14.93 36.90
CA ASN A 3 1.04 14.51 35.52
C ASN A 3 -0.01 13.42 35.26
N GLN A 4 -1.08 13.74 34.49
CA GLN A 4 -1.88 12.73 33.78
C GLN A 4 -2.77 13.24 32.63
N ALA A 5 -2.50 14.42 32.04
CA ALA A 5 -3.35 14.96 30.98
C ALA A 5 -2.62 15.27 29.65
N THR A 6 -1.47 14.65 29.39
CA THR A 6 -0.67 14.90 28.17
C THR A 6 -0.30 13.64 27.37
N GLU A 7 -0.97 12.50 27.59
CA GLU A 7 -0.70 11.24 26.86
C GLU A 7 -1.94 10.60 26.22
N ASN A 8 -3.10 11.27 26.22
CA ASN A 8 -4.25 10.84 25.40
C ASN A 8 -4.16 11.32 23.93
N ASP A 9 -2.93 11.42 23.45
CA ASP A 9 -2.53 11.79 22.11
C ASP A 9 -2.59 10.56 21.18
N LYS A 10 -3.05 10.75 19.94
CA LYS A 10 -2.86 9.87 18.76
C LYS A 10 -3.73 8.63 18.53
N ASN A 11 -4.88 8.44 19.18
CA ASN A 11 -5.88 7.50 18.68
C ASN A 11 -7.14 8.23 18.21
N LYS A 12 -6.94 9.14 17.25
CA LYS A 12 -8.02 9.68 16.42
C LYS A 12 -8.32 8.57 15.42
N ASP A 13 -9.52 7.99 15.48
CA ASP A 13 -10.03 6.97 14.56
C ASP A 13 -9.45 7.18 13.15
N LEU A 14 -8.51 6.32 12.76
CA LEU A 14 -7.79 6.47 11.51
C LEU A 14 -8.80 6.26 10.38
N ASN A 15 -9.24 7.36 9.78
CA ASN A 15 -10.20 7.30 8.69
C ASN A 15 -9.54 6.59 7.50
N ILE A 16 -10.05 5.42 7.14
CA ILE A 16 -9.52 4.57 6.05
C ILE A 16 -9.50 5.32 4.71
N GLU A 17 -10.47 6.19 4.44
CA GLU A 17 -10.47 7.03 3.25
C GLU A 17 -9.29 7.99 3.24
N ALA A 18 -9.09 8.69 4.37
CA ALA A 18 -7.96 9.59 4.51
C ALA A 18 -6.62 8.84 4.36
N LEU A 19 -6.49 7.67 4.99
CA LEU A 19 -5.29 6.84 4.89
C LEU A 19 -5.01 6.39 3.46
N THR A 20 -6.00 5.82 2.78
CA THR A 20 -5.82 5.33 1.39
C THR A 20 -5.47 6.47 0.44
N SER A 21 -6.08 7.66 0.61
CA SER A 21 -5.75 8.84 -0.18
C SER A 21 -4.36 9.41 0.10
N ASP A 22 -3.92 9.43 1.37
CA ASP A 22 -2.58 9.87 1.76
C ASP A 22 -1.51 8.94 1.17
N ILE A 23 -1.67 7.63 1.35
CA ILE A 23 -0.72 6.65 0.80
C ILE A 23 -0.66 6.75 -0.72
N ALA A 24 -1.80 6.89 -1.40
CA ALA A 24 -1.84 7.09 -2.84
C ALA A 24 -1.04 8.32 -3.28
N TYR A 25 -1.20 9.45 -2.58
CA TYR A 25 -0.41 10.65 -2.81
C TYR A 25 1.09 10.40 -2.58
N ARG A 26 1.48 9.81 -1.44
CA ARG A 26 2.88 9.51 -1.10
C ARG A 26 3.56 8.65 -2.16
N ILE A 27 2.86 7.63 -2.66
CA ILE A 27 3.36 6.76 -3.73
C ILE A 27 3.68 7.59 -4.97
N VAL A 28 2.73 8.40 -5.45
CA VAL A 28 2.93 9.16 -6.69
C VAL A 28 3.96 10.27 -6.53
N ASP A 29 3.97 10.97 -5.40
CA ASP A 29 5.00 11.98 -5.08
C ASP A 29 6.40 11.36 -5.08
N LYS A 30 6.57 10.18 -4.48
CA LYS A 30 7.85 9.46 -4.49
C LYS A 30 8.22 8.95 -5.88
N ILE A 31 7.26 8.47 -6.66
CA ILE A 31 7.47 8.08 -8.07
C ILE A 31 8.00 9.26 -8.89
N ASN A 32 7.45 10.47 -8.70
CA ASN A 32 7.87 11.65 -9.47
C ASN A 32 9.32 12.08 -9.20
N LYS A 33 9.88 11.64 -8.08
CA LYS A 33 11.28 11.90 -7.68
C LYS A 33 12.26 10.83 -8.21
N GLN A 34 11.76 9.74 -8.81
CA GLN A 34 12.59 8.69 -9.39
C GLN A 34 12.96 8.98 -10.84
N SER A 35 14.11 8.46 -11.27
CA SER A 35 14.57 8.55 -12.66
C SER A 35 13.70 7.73 -13.63
N ASP A 36 13.12 6.62 -13.16
CA ASP A 36 12.27 5.72 -13.94
C ASP A 36 10.76 5.95 -13.73
N LYS A 37 10.38 7.17 -13.38
CA LYS A 37 8.99 7.57 -13.05
C LYS A 37 7.92 7.03 -14.02
N THR A 38 8.17 7.03 -15.33
CA THR A 38 7.22 6.51 -16.33
C THR A 38 6.98 5.00 -16.16
N LYS A 39 8.04 4.23 -15.89
CA LYS A 39 7.94 2.79 -15.63
C LYS A 39 7.16 2.53 -14.34
N LEU A 40 7.45 3.31 -13.28
CA LEU A 40 6.77 3.16 -11.99
C LEU A 40 5.30 3.61 -12.02
N ARG A 41 4.95 4.65 -12.78
CA ARG A 41 3.56 5.03 -13.05
C ARG A 41 2.81 3.90 -13.76
N ASN A 42 3.40 3.32 -14.81
CA ASN A 42 2.84 2.15 -15.48
C ASN A 42 2.69 0.94 -14.55
N LEU A 43 3.55 0.83 -13.54
CA LEU A 43 3.46 -0.23 -12.55
C LEU A 43 2.20 -0.10 -11.67
N ILE A 44 1.66 1.10 -11.47
CA ILE A 44 0.36 1.29 -10.77
C ILE A 44 -0.75 0.52 -11.48
N ASP A 45 -0.92 0.76 -12.79
CA ASP A 45 -1.97 0.11 -13.59
C ASP A 45 -1.78 -1.40 -13.68
N LYS A 46 -0.53 -1.86 -13.89
CA LYS A 46 -0.23 -3.30 -13.95
C LYS A 46 -0.50 -3.99 -12.62
N SER A 47 -0.09 -3.37 -11.52
CA SER A 47 -0.28 -3.94 -10.18
C SER A 47 -1.75 -3.97 -9.80
N LEU A 48 -2.50 -2.92 -10.13
CA LEU A 48 -3.96 -2.90 -9.97
C LEU A 48 -4.62 -4.01 -10.79
N GLY A 49 -4.19 -4.21 -12.05
CA GLY A 49 -4.69 -5.29 -12.90
C GLY A 49 -4.40 -6.68 -12.32
N VAL A 50 -3.19 -6.93 -11.81
CA VAL A 50 -2.85 -8.20 -11.15
C VAL A 50 -3.68 -8.41 -9.89
N LEU A 51 -3.79 -7.39 -9.04
CA LEU A 51 -4.56 -7.46 -7.80
C LEU A 51 -6.04 -7.75 -8.06
N ALA A 52 -6.64 -7.05 -9.02
CA ALA A 52 -8.06 -7.17 -9.35
C ALA A 52 -8.40 -8.58 -9.86
N ASN A 53 -7.56 -9.14 -10.74
CA ASN A 53 -7.82 -10.42 -11.41
C ASN A 53 -7.31 -11.64 -10.64
N ASN A 54 -6.15 -11.53 -9.98
CA ASN A 54 -5.42 -12.68 -9.42
C ASN A 54 -5.27 -12.61 -7.89
N GLY A 55 -5.70 -11.51 -7.25
CA GLY A 55 -5.72 -11.37 -5.80
C GLY A 55 -4.42 -10.91 -5.16
N VAL A 56 -4.44 -10.82 -3.82
CA VAL A 56 -3.39 -10.17 -3.01
C VAL A 56 -2.04 -10.90 -3.09
N TYR A 57 -2.04 -12.24 -3.06
CA TYR A 57 -0.78 -12.99 -3.12
C TYR A 57 -0.10 -12.83 -4.48
N ALA A 58 -0.88 -12.86 -5.57
CA ALA A 58 -0.35 -12.61 -6.91
C ALA A 58 0.19 -11.19 -7.05
N TYR A 59 -0.48 -10.19 -6.45
CA TYR A 59 0.02 -8.82 -6.37
C TYR A 59 1.40 -8.76 -5.68
N TYR A 60 1.54 -9.37 -4.50
CA TYR A 60 2.81 -9.44 -3.79
C TYR A 60 3.93 -10.05 -4.64
N VAL A 61 3.69 -11.24 -5.21
CA VAL A 61 4.66 -11.95 -6.05
C VAL A 61 5.00 -11.14 -7.31
N TYR A 62 4.03 -10.43 -7.87
CA TYR A 62 4.23 -9.58 -9.03
C TYR A 62 5.16 -8.39 -8.72
N ILE A 63 4.99 -7.72 -7.57
CA ILE A 63 5.88 -6.63 -7.16
C ILE A 63 7.32 -7.12 -6.97
N ILE A 64 7.53 -8.21 -6.24
CA ILE A 64 8.89 -8.75 -6.02
C ILE A 64 9.54 -9.21 -7.34
N SER A 65 8.75 -9.70 -8.30
CA SER A 65 9.25 -10.12 -9.61
C SER A 65 9.79 -8.97 -10.46
N GLN A 66 9.47 -7.71 -10.13
CA GLN A 66 10.03 -6.54 -10.81
C GLN A 66 11.55 -6.39 -10.56
N LYS A 67 12.11 -7.10 -9.56
CA LYS A 67 13.52 -7.04 -9.17
C LYS A 67 14.03 -5.61 -9.01
N SER A 68 13.18 -4.75 -8.43
CA SER A 68 13.45 -3.34 -8.17
C SER A 68 13.15 -3.02 -6.72
N ASN A 69 14.11 -2.38 -6.05
CA ASN A 69 13.97 -1.95 -4.67
C ASN A 69 12.96 -0.81 -4.57
N GLU A 70 12.91 0.07 -5.57
CA GLU A 70 11.95 1.17 -5.68
C GLU A 70 10.53 0.61 -5.79
N ALA A 71 10.30 -0.38 -6.66
CA ALA A 71 9.01 -1.05 -6.77
C ALA A 71 8.58 -1.69 -5.43
N THR A 72 9.50 -2.40 -4.77
CA THR A 72 9.22 -3.03 -3.46
C THR A 72 8.89 -1.97 -2.40
N THR A 73 9.67 -0.90 -2.33
CA THR A 73 9.47 0.18 -1.37
C THR A 73 8.13 0.87 -1.61
N LEU A 74 7.84 1.27 -2.86
CA LEU A 74 6.65 2.05 -3.21
C LEU A 74 5.36 1.24 -3.10
N PHE A 75 5.38 -0.03 -3.50
CA PHE A 75 4.16 -0.82 -3.60
C PHE A 75 3.97 -1.79 -2.43
N LEU A 76 4.93 -1.92 -1.51
CA LEU A 76 4.75 -2.70 -0.29
C LEU A 76 5.04 -1.85 0.95
N ASP A 77 6.23 -1.26 1.05
CA ASP A 77 6.65 -0.61 2.30
C ASP A 77 5.90 0.70 2.58
N GLU A 78 5.59 1.48 1.55
CA GLU A 78 4.74 2.67 1.69
C GLU A 78 3.30 2.34 2.09
N MET A 79 2.85 1.12 1.79
CA MET A 79 1.53 0.59 2.11
C MET A 79 1.49 -0.12 3.47
N LYS A 80 2.58 -0.11 4.25
CA LYS A 80 2.65 -0.77 5.56
C LYS A 80 1.51 -0.41 6.50
N ASP A 81 1.02 0.83 6.44
CA ASP A 81 -0.05 1.30 7.33
C ASP A 81 -1.38 0.60 6.99
N ILE A 82 -1.64 0.31 5.70
CA ILE A 82 -2.76 -0.53 5.26
C ILE A 82 -2.59 -1.97 5.73
N PHE A 83 -1.38 -2.50 5.60
CA PHE A 83 -1.11 -3.88 6.04
C PHE A 83 -1.30 -4.03 7.55
N ASN A 84 -0.84 -3.05 8.33
CA ASN A 84 -0.96 -3.01 9.79
C ASN A 84 -2.39 -2.89 10.31
N ILE A 85 -3.36 -2.46 9.48
CA ILE A 85 -4.79 -2.55 9.83
C ILE A 85 -5.25 -4.02 9.92
N ILE A 86 -4.67 -4.89 9.11
CA ILE A 86 -5.13 -6.28 8.93
C ILE A 86 -4.30 -7.26 9.79
N GLY A 87 -3.00 -7.02 9.91
CA GLY A 87 -2.07 -7.85 10.68
C GLY A 87 -0.71 -7.19 10.80
N ASN A 88 0.19 -7.75 11.60
CA ASN A 88 1.51 -7.16 11.82
C ASN A 88 2.41 -7.32 10.59
N TYR A 89 2.65 -6.23 9.86
CA TYR A 89 3.49 -6.23 8.67
C TYR A 89 4.95 -5.92 9.00
N ASP A 90 5.83 -6.85 8.66
CA ASP A 90 7.28 -6.69 8.79
C ASP A 90 7.94 -6.65 7.41
N THR A 91 8.62 -5.54 7.12
CA THR A 91 9.42 -5.36 5.89
C THR A 91 10.57 -6.35 5.77
N SER A 92 11.06 -6.92 6.88
CA SER A 92 12.10 -7.95 6.85
C SER A 92 11.57 -9.31 6.39
N ASN A 93 10.26 -9.56 6.55
CA ASN A 93 9.62 -10.83 6.24
C ASN A 93 8.22 -10.66 5.61
N ARG A 94 8.20 -10.04 4.43
CA ARG A 94 6.96 -9.76 3.67
C ARG A 94 6.21 -11.04 3.30
N GLU A 95 6.93 -12.11 2.95
CA GLU A 95 6.33 -13.37 2.52
C GLU A 95 5.46 -13.98 3.62
N ASN A 96 5.97 -14.02 4.86
CA ASN A 96 5.22 -14.56 5.99
C ASN A 96 3.90 -13.83 6.21
N TYR A 97 3.91 -12.49 6.09
CA TYR A 97 2.69 -11.69 6.18
C TYR A 97 1.65 -12.11 5.13
N PHE A 98 2.02 -12.17 3.85
CA PHE A 98 1.07 -12.51 2.78
C PHE A 98 0.60 -13.97 2.84
N GLN A 99 1.46 -14.90 3.27
CA GLN A 99 1.05 -16.28 3.55
C GLN A 99 0.05 -16.35 4.69
N HIS A 100 0.30 -15.64 5.80
CA HIS A 100 -0.58 -15.66 6.96
C HIS A 100 -1.95 -15.04 6.68
N ILE A 101 -2.00 -13.88 6.01
CA ILE A 101 -3.27 -13.25 5.64
C ILE A 101 -4.12 -14.13 4.72
N SER A 102 -3.50 -14.96 3.86
CA SER A 102 -4.25 -15.87 2.98
C SER A 102 -5.03 -16.96 3.71
N GLN A 103 -4.75 -17.18 5.00
CA GLN A 103 -5.46 -18.16 5.84
C GLN A 103 -6.80 -17.62 6.36
N ASP A 104 -7.06 -16.32 6.25
CA ASP A 104 -8.30 -15.67 6.69
C ASP A 104 -8.94 -14.93 5.51
N LEU A 105 -10.04 -15.47 4.99
CA LEU A 105 -10.72 -14.93 3.82
C LEU A 105 -11.25 -13.50 4.05
N HIS A 106 -11.75 -13.19 5.24
CA HIS A 106 -12.32 -11.87 5.52
C HIS A 106 -11.23 -10.80 5.53
N LYS A 107 -10.10 -11.10 6.20
CA LYS A 107 -8.91 -10.24 6.18
C LYS A 107 -8.34 -10.07 4.78
N LEU A 108 -8.26 -11.16 4.02
CA LEU A 108 -7.76 -11.15 2.65
C LEU A 108 -8.62 -10.27 1.73
N LEU A 109 -9.94 -10.41 1.78
CA LEU A 109 -10.87 -9.62 0.97
C LEU A 109 -10.85 -8.14 1.37
N PHE A 110 -10.77 -7.86 2.68
CA PHE A 110 -10.68 -6.48 3.14
C PHE A 110 -9.36 -5.82 2.70
N LEU A 111 -8.24 -6.53 2.83
CA LEU A 111 -6.95 -6.06 2.32
C LEU A 111 -6.99 -5.79 0.80
N LYS A 112 -7.60 -6.69 0.02
CA LYS A 112 -7.78 -6.50 -1.42
C LYS A 112 -8.51 -5.18 -1.72
N GLN A 113 -9.61 -4.90 -1.02
CA GLN A 113 -10.38 -3.66 -1.20
C GLN A 113 -9.55 -2.41 -0.90
N LEU A 114 -8.79 -2.41 0.20
CA LEU A 114 -7.95 -1.27 0.58
C LEU A 114 -6.84 -1.01 -0.44
N LEU A 115 -6.18 -2.06 -0.92
CA LEU A 115 -5.13 -1.95 -1.92
C LEU A 115 -5.68 -1.49 -3.27
N GLU A 116 -6.80 -2.05 -3.73
CA GLU A 116 -7.46 -1.63 -4.98
C GLU A 116 -7.80 -0.14 -4.93
N LYS A 117 -8.43 0.30 -3.84
CA LYS A 117 -8.80 1.70 -3.65
C LYS A 117 -7.59 2.63 -3.65
N THR A 118 -6.53 2.26 -2.94
CA THR A 118 -5.27 3.03 -2.89
C THR A 118 -4.64 3.14 -4.28
N LEU A 119 -4.55 2.03 -5.03
CA LEU A 119 -3.99 2.03 -6.38
C LEU A 119 -4.88 2.81 -7.37
N ILE A 120 -6.20 2.78 -7.23
CA ILE A 120 -7.13 3.60 -8.02
C ILE A 120 -6.88 5.09 -7.75
N TYR A 121 -6.74 5.49 -6.49
CA TYR A 121 -6.42 6.88 -6.15
C TYR A 121 -5.04 7.29 -6.66
N ALA A 122 -4.04 6.42 -6.54
CA ALA A 122 -2.70 6.67 -7.08
C ALA A 122 -2.76 6.85 -8.60
N ARG A 123 -3.54 6.02 -9.31
CA ARG A 123 -3.76 6.14 -10.75
C ARG A 123 -4.37 7.49 -11.13
N TYR A 124 -5.43 7.92 -10.45
CA TYR A 124 -6.05 9.22 -10.75
C TYR A 124 -5.15 10.39 -10.39
N HIS A 125 -4.38 10.29 -9.30
CA HIS A 125 -3.41 11.31 -8.93
C HIS A 125 -2.27 11.41 -9.95
N ALA A 126 -1.73 10.29 -10.43
CA ALA A 126 -0.73 10.25 -11.50
C ALA A 126 -1.24 10.91 -12.79
N LYS A 127 -2.47 10.58 -13.21
CA LYS A 127 -3.12 11.19 -14.38
C LYS A 127 -3.30 12.71 -14.24
N ALA A 128 -3.67 13.18 -13.06
CA ALA A 128 -3.88 14.61 -12.81
C ALA A 128 -2.57 15.43 -12.94
N LEU A 129 -1.42 14.81 -12.70
CA LEU A 129 -0.10 15.44 -12.82
C LEU A 129 0.43 15.49 -14.26
N GLY A 130 -0.34 15.01 -15.23
CA GLY A 130 0.11 14.85 -16.61
C GLY A 130 1.00 13.61 -16.73
N ASP A 131 0.45 12.58 -17.38
CA ASP A 131 1.28 11.67 -18.16
C ASP A 131 1.86 12.41 -19.36
#